data_AF-A0A1B7XA48-F1
#
_entry.id   AF-A0A1B7XA48-F1
#
_cell.length_a   1.000
_cell.length_b   1.000
_cell.length_c   1.000
_cell.angle_alpha   90.00
_cell.angle_beta   90.00
_cell.angle_gamma   90.00
#
_symmetry.space_group_name_H-M   'P 1'
#
loop_
_entity.id
_entity.type
_entity.pdbx_description
1 polymer ?
#
loop_
_entity_poly.entity_id
_entity_poly.type
_entity_poly.pdbx_seq_one_letter_code
_entity_poly.pdbx_strand_id
1 'polypeptide(L)'
;MYYEITQDGAGFLPSETARMDVDGLYIRSLALAYIFTGASGILLINSSPALSALSILKQMPLLGTPHSLHIIQRHEEETDAAESVKRLCSRDLPSLQITHESTAATSLLMETNATVITDGNQISQAEFSIITPPEREKRMAINWLNNLFPPLMLDDVHVDLQFNGEVYLEMPVLQLTQQRMKVLARRQARPEPYMTALKHGLCMGLFDLRPTFVQSPSPLTHTS
;
A
#
# COMPACT_ATOMS: atom_id res chain seq x y z
N MET A 1 -11.38 16.17 8.72
CA MET A 1 -10.19 16.18 7.83
C MET A 1 -10.06 14.86 7.07
N TYR A 2 -9.44 14.85 5.89
CA TYR A 2 -9.21 13.62 5.12
C TYR A 2 -7.76 13.16 5.23
N TYR A 3 -7.53 11.87 5.47
CA TYR A 3 -6.18 11.33 5.62
C TYR A 3 -5.74 10.58 4.36
N GLU A 4 -4.64 11.01 3.76
CA GLU A 4 -4.10 10.36 2.57
C GLU A 4 -3.54 8.97 2.90
N ILE A 5 -3.92 7.97 2.09
CA ILE A 5 -3.40 6.61 2.09
C ILE A 5 -2.56 6.42 0.82
N THR A 6 -1.26 6.21 0.99
CA THR A 6 -0.37 6.00 -0.16
C THR A 6 -0.55 4.62 -0.77
N GLN A 7 0.01 4.41 -1.96
CA GLN A 7 -0.04 3.13 -2.65
C GLN A 7 0.55 1.99 -1.79
N ASP A 8 -0.09 0.81 -1.91
CA ASP A 8 0.07 -0.40 -1.11
C ASP A 8 -0.12 -0.20 0.40
N GLY A 9 -0.79 0.89 0.78
CA GLY A 9 -1.16 1.22 2.14
C GLY A 9 -2.64 1.00 2.44
N ALA A 10 -2.98 1.04 3.71
CA ALA A 10 -4.34 1.01 4.20
C ALA A 10 -4.62 2.05 5.28
N GLY A 11 -5.87 2.50 5.34
CA GLY A 11 -6.40 3.27 6.46
C GLY A 11 -7.62 2.57 7.04
N PHE A 12 -7.69 2.49 8.37
CA PHE A 12 -8.81 1.93 9.11
C PHE A 12 -9.54 3.02 9.90
N LEU A 13 -10.86 3.07 9.76
CA LEU A 13 -11.77 3.93 10.50
C LEU A 13 -12.63 3.04 11.41
N PRO A 14 -12.35 2.98 12.72
CA PRO A 14 -13.14 2.18 13.64
C PRO A 14 -14.58 2.70 13.77
N SER A 15 -15.54 1.80 13.96
CA SER A 15 -16.97 2.15 14.12
C SER A 15 -17.26 2.86 15.45
N GLU A 16 -16.52 2.52 16.50
CA GLU A 16 -16.63 3.13 17.83
C GLU A 16 -15.65 4.29 17.99
N THR A 17 -15.99 5.47 17.45
CA THR A 17 -15.08 6.63 17.50
C THR A 17 -15.83 7.89 17.88
N ALA A 18 -16.06 8.06 19.17
CA ALA A 18 -16.84 9.16 19.73
C ALA A 18 -16.18 10.56 19.57
N ARG A 19 -15.00 10.67 18.93
CA ARG A 19 -14.17 11.91 18.93
C ARG A 19 -13.22 12.08 17.74
N MET A 20 -13.49 11.48 16.58
CA MET A 20 -12.59 11.64 15.45
C MET A 20 -12.94 12.89 14.62
N ASP A 21 -12.06 13.89 14.58
CA ASP A 21 -12.11 15.02 13.62
C ASP A 21 -11.72 14.56 12.19
N VAL A 22 -12.20 13.37 11.82
CA VAL A 22 -11.88 12.67 10.57
C VAL A 22 -13.14 12.65 9.72
N ASP A 23 -13.04 13.26 8.55
CA ASP A 23 -14.13 13.27 7.56
C ASP A 23 -14.05 12.02 6.67
N GLY A 24 -12.85 11.46 6.51
CA GLY A 24 -12.63 10.28 5.68
C GLY A 24 -11.17 9.99 5.36
N LEU A 25 -10.98 9.14 4.36
CA LEU A 25 -9.69 8.75 3.80
C LEU A 25 -9.60 9.18 2.34
N TYR A 26 -8.37 9.45 1.88
CA TYR A 26 -8.10 9.97 0.54
C TYR A 26 -7.04 9.14 -0.18
N ILE A 27 -7.23 8.91 -1.47
CA ILE A 27 -6.27 8.29 -2.39
C ILE A 27 -5.99 9.28 -3.53
N ARG A 28 -4.72 9.68 -3.66
CA ARG A 28 -4.27 10.60 -4.73
C ARG A 28 -4.09 9.93 -6.09
N SER A 29 -3.62 8.69 -6.09
CA SER A 29 -3.20 7.96 -7.28
C SER A 29 -3.86 6.59 -7.29
N LEU A 30 -5.13 6.59 -7.70
CA LEU A 30 -5.97 5.41 -7.78
C LEU A 30 -5.56 4.56 -8.98
N ALA A 31 -5.16 3.32 -8.69
CA ALA A 31 -5.12 2.23 -9.67
C ALA A 31 -6.21 1.20 -9.32
N LEU A 32 -6.19 0.74 -8.07
CA LEU A 32 -7.16 -0.20 -7.52
C LEU A 32 -7.37 0.11 -6.04
N ALA A 33 -8.61 0.18 -5.61
CA ALA A 33 -8.96 0.36 -4.21
C ALA A 33 -9.90 -0.75 -3.74
N TYR A 34 -9.71 -1.18 -2.50
CA TYR A 34 -10.62 -2.09 -1.81
C TYR A 34 -11.15 -1.39 -0.57
N ILE A 35 -12.47 -1.28 -0.48
CA ILE A 35 -13.17 -0.73 0.67
C ILE A 35 -13.93 -1.88 1.33
N PHE A 36 -13.44 -2.32 2.48
CA PHE A 36 -14.14 -3.30 3.28
C PHE A 36 -14.91 -2.61 4.40
N THR A 37 -16.14 -3.06 4.65
CA THR A 37 -16.90 -2.66 5.83
C THR A 37 -17.13 -3.87 6.73
N GLY A 38 -17.20 -3.66 8.04
CA GLY A 38 -17.51 -4.71 9.00
C GLY A 38 -18.02 -4.16 10.32
N ALA A 39 -18.25 -5.05 11.28
CA ALA A 39 -18.75 -4.70 12.60
C ALA A 39 -17.84 -3.69 13.34
N SER A 40 -16.53 -3.80 13.15
CA SER A 40 -15.54 -2.97 13.85
C SER A 40 -15.16 -1.68 13.11
N GLY A 41 -15.58 -1.48 11.85
CA GLY A 41 -15.24 -0.27 11.10
C GLY A 41 -15.15 -0.43 9.59
N ILE A 42 -14.45 0.50 8.96
CA ILE A 42 -14.24 0.59 7.52
C ILE A 42 -12.73 0.59 7.24
N LEU A 43 -12.30 -0.22 6.29
CA LEU A 43 -10.91 -0.32 5.84
C LEU A 43 -10.81 0.06 4.37
N LEU A 44 -10.01 1.09 4.07
CA LEU A 44 -9.63 1.46 2.71
C LEU A 44 -8.22 0.96 2.44
N ILE A 45 -8.02 0.21 1.36
CA ILE A 45 -6.71 -0.22 0.87
C ILE A 45 -6.47 0.41 -0.49
N ASN A 46 -5.38 1.15 -0.64
CA ASN A 46 -4.90 1.68 -1.91
C ASN A 46 -3.91 0.68 -2.51
N SER A 47 -4.33 -0.12 -3.48
CA SER A 47 -3.58 -1.25 -4.01
C SER A 47 -2.92 -0.93 -5.34
N SER A 48 -1.70 -1.41 -5.53
CA SER A 48 -1.16 -1.71 -6.86
C SER A 48 -1.66 -3.09 -7.35
N PRO A 49 -1.58 -3.37 -8.67
CA PRO A 49 -1.78 -4.73 -9.19
C PRO A 49 -0.71 -5.74 -8.72
N ALA A 50 0.42 -5.26 -8.19
CA ALA A 50 1.50 -6.12 -7.68
C ALA A 50 1.19 -6.67 -6.28
N LEU A 51 0.31 -6.00 -5.53
CA LEU A 51 -0.08 -6.43 -4.19
C LEU A 51 -0.88 -7.74 -4.26
N SER A 52 -0.46 -8.75 -3.50
CA SER A 52 -1.10 -10.06 -3.55
C SER A 52 -2.49 -10.05 -2.90
N ALA A 53 -3.43 -10.81 -3.47
CA ALA A 53 -4.78 -10.94 -2.93
C ALA A 53 -4.80 -11.46 -1.48
N LEU A 54 -3.86 -12.33 -1.11
CA LEU A 54 -3.74 -12.83 0.27
C LEU A 54 -3.34 -11.73 1.25
N SER A 55 -2.51 -10.77 0.83
CA SER A 55 -2.11 -9.62 1.65
C SER A 55 -3.29 -8.76 2.04
N ILE A 56 -4.20 -8.57 1.08
CA ILE A 56 -5.44 -7.82 1.25
C ILE A 56 -6.35 -8.54 2.24
N LEU A 57 -6.57 -9.84 2.05
CA LEU A 57 -7.41 -10.65 2.93
C LEU A 57 -6.86 -10.75 4.36
N LYS A 58 -5.54 -10.65 4.53
CA LYS A 58 -4.91 -10.62 5.86
C LYS A 58 -5.29 -9.40 6.70
N GLN A 59 -5.82 -8.34 6.09
CA GLN A 59 -6.31 -7.18 6.83
C GLN A 59 -7.74 -7.38 7.37
N MET A 60 -8.48 -8.37 6.87
CA MET A 60 -9.89 -8.57 7.22
C MET A 60 -10.17 -8.79 8.71
N PRO A 61 -9.29 -9.43 9.51
CA PRO A 61 -9.53 -9.54 10.95
C PRO A 61 -9.73 -8.20 11.68
N LEU A 62 -9.24 -7.08 11.12
CA LEU A 62 -9.47 -5.73 11.68
C LEU A 62 -10.95 -5.32 11.68
N LEU A 63 -11.75 -5.90 10.79
CA LEU A 63 -13.14 -5.52 10.57
C LEU A 63 -14.12 -6.20 11.53
N GLY A 64 -13.64 -7.12 12.37
CA GLY A 64 -14.51 -8.04 13.11
C GLY A 64 -15.25 -8.94 12.14
N THR A 65 -16.57 -8.82 12.06
CA THR A 65 -17.39 -9.50 11.05
C THR A 65 -17.48 -8.66 9.78
N PRO A 66 -16.91 -9.10 8.63
CA PRO A 66 -17.01 -8.37 7.37
C PRO A 66 -18.44 -8.38 6.82
N HIS A 67 -18.91 -7.24 6.30
CA HIS A 67 -20.24 -7.05 5.73
C HIS A 67 -20.21 -6.87 4.21
N SER A 68 -19.36 -5.96 3.72
CA SER A 68 -19.25 -5.68 2.29
C SER A 68 -17.80 -5.42 1.86
N LEU A 69 -17.59 -5.59 0.56
CA LEU A 69 -16.38 -5.22 -0.17
C LEU A 69 -16.81 -4.43 -1.42
N HIS A 70 -16.36 -3.18 -1.51
CA HIS A 70 -16.45 -2.38 -2.74
C HIS A 70 -15.06 -2.30 -3.35
N ILE A 71 -14.94 -2.86 -4.57
CA ILE A 71 -13.73 -2.82 -5.38
C ILE A 71 -13.89 -1.70 -6.39
N ILE A 72 -12.92 -0.79 -6.46
CA ILE A 72 -12.91 0.31 -7.41
C ILE A 72 -11.61 0.24 -8.20
N GLN A 73 -11.71 0.02 -9.50
CA GLN A 73 -10.56 -0.14 -10.38
C GLN A 73 -10.56 0.95 -11.45
N ARG A 74 -9.41 1.53 -11.72
CA ARG A 74 -9.27 2.50 -12.81
C ARG A 74 -9.30 1.76 -14.15
N HIS A 75 -10.07 2.27 -15.13
CA HIS A 75 -10.22 1.64 -16.46
C HIS A 75 -8.90 1.30 -17.15
N GLU A 76 -7.92 2.20 -17.04
CA GLU A 76 -6.60 2.05 -17.67
C GLU A 76 -5.71 1.00 -16.96
N GLU A 77 -6.10 0.59 -15.75
CA GLU A 77 -5.38 -0.35 -14.88
C GLU A 77 -6.21 -1.63 -14.63
N GLU A 78 -7.13 -1.96 -15.55
CA GLU A 78 -7.90 -3.20 -15.48
C GLU A 78 -6.97 -4.42 -15.56
N THR A 79 -7.00 -5.21 -14.49
CA THR A 79 -6.14 -6.37 -14.24
C THR A 79 -6.91 -7.44 -13.49
N ASP A 80 -6.43 -8.68 -13.52
CA ASP A 80 -7.03 -9.82 -12.79
C ASP A 80 -6.87 -9.73 -11.25
N ALA A 81 -6.21 -8.69 -10.73
CA ALA A 81 -5.98 -8.52 -9.29
C ALA A 81 -7.31 -8.35 -8.52
N ALA A 82 -8.23 -7.52 -9.04
CA ALA A 82 -9.57 -7.34 -8.49
C ALA A 82 -10.35 -8.66 -8.45
N GLU A 83 -10.33 -9.41 -9.56
CA GLU A 83 -11.04 -10.69 -9.68
C GLU A 83 -10.45 -11.77 -8.77
N SER A 84 -9.13 -11.74 -8.53
CA SER A 84 -8.46 -12.65 -7.61
C SER A 84 -8.93 -12.47 -6.17
N VAL A 85 -9.03 -11.21 -5.70
CA VAL A 85 -9.57 -10.91 -4.37
C VAL A 85 -11.04 -11.29 -4.28
N LYS A 86 -11.84 -10.89 -5.28
CA LYS A 86 -13.27 -11.23 -5.34
C LYS A 86 -13.51 -12.73 -5.24
N ARG A 87 -12.79 -13.54 -6.02
CA ARG A 87 -12.90 -15.01 -6.02
C ARG A 87 -12.59 -15.61 -4.65
N LEU A 88 -11.54 -15.14 -3.98
CA LEU A 88 -11.17 -15.62 -2.65
C LEU A 88 -12.22 -15.21 -1.60
N CYS A 89 -12.67 -13.95 -1.63
CA CYS A 89 -13.75 -13.47 -0.77
C CYS A 89 -15.04 -14.28 -0.96
N SER A 90 -15.47 -14.52 -2.21
CA SER A 90 -16.68 -15.30 -2.47
C SER A 90 -16.58 -16.76 -2.01
N ARG A 91 -15.37 -17.34 -2.03
CA ARG A 91 -15.12 -18.70 -1.52
C ARG A 91 -15.14 -18.74 0.01
N ASP A 92 -14.45 -17.81 0.65
CA ASP A 92 -14.19 -17.86 2.10
C ASP A 92 -15.28 -17.15 2.93
N LEU A 93 -16.01 -16.22 2.32
CA LEU A 93 -17.03 -15.38 2.94
C LEU A 93 -18.26 -15.26 2.02
N PRO A 94 -19.04 -16.34 1.85
CA PRO A 94 -20.15 -16.39 0.88
C PRO A 94 -21.27 -15.39 1.16
N SER A 95 -21.36 -14.85 2.39
CA SER A 95 -22.33 -13.82 2.78
C SER A 95 -21.85 -12.39 2.51
N LEU A 96 -20.59 -12.20 2.12
CA LEU A 96 -20.01 -10.88 1.87
C LEU A 96 -20.64 -10.27 0.61
N GLN A 97 -21.18 -9.06 0.74
CA GLN A 97 -21.68 -8.33 -0.42
C GLN A 97 -20.50 -7.72 -1.18
N ILE A 98 -20.31 -8.12 -2.45
CA ILE A 98 -19.19 -7.64 -3.27
C ILE A 98 -19.73 -6.79 -4.41
N THR A 99 -19.33 -5.53 -4.44
CA THR A 99 -19.55 -4.61 -5.56
C THR A 99 -18.22 -4.35 -6.25
N HIS A 100 -18.21 -4.38 -7.59
CA HIS A 100 -17.04 -4.02 -8.38
C HIS A 100 -17.43 -2.91 -9.35
N GLU A 101 -16.71 -1.81 -9.29
CA GLU A 101 -16.88 -0.63 -10.11
C GLU A 101 -15.60 -0.32 -10.88
N SER A 102 -15.75 -0.01 -12.16
CA SER A 102 -14.65 0.47 -13.00
C SER A 102 -14.85 1.99 -13.21
N THR A 103 -13.78 2.78 -13.07
CA THR A 103 -13.85 4.25 -13.08
C THR A 103 -12.71 4.90 -13.88
N ALA A 104 -12.96 6.09 -14.43
CA ALA A 104 -11.93 6.92 -15.05
C ALA A 104 -11.17 7.78 -14.03
N ALA A 105 -11.64 7.83 -12.79
CA ALA A 105 -11.07 8.69 -11.76
C ALA A 105 -9.63 8.29 -11.39
N THR A 106 -8.80 9.30 -11.17
CA THR A 106 -7.41 9.14 -10.75
C THR A 106 -7.23 9.29 -9.24
N SER A 107 -8.27 9.74 -8.55
CA SER A 107 -8.29 9.95 -7.11
C SER A 107 -9.63 9.52 -6.53
N LEU A 108 -9.64 9.25 -5.24
CA LEU A 108 -10.80 8.76 -4.50
C LEU A 108 -10.82 9.37 -3.11
N LEU A 109 -12.00 9.75 -2.67
CA LEU A 109 -12.27 10.16 -1.29
C LEU A 109 -13.35 9.23 -0.73
N MET A 110 -13.10 8.68 0.45
CA MET A 110 -14.01 7.80 1.16
C MET A 110 -14.40 8.44 2.48
N GLU A 111 -15.67 8.75 2.68
CA GLU A 111 -16.19 9.32 3.92
C GLU A 111 -16.33 8.26 5.04
N THR A 112 -16.49 8.72 6.28
CA THR A 112 -16.68 7.85 7.46
C THR A 112 -17.93 6.97 7.41
N ASN A 113 -18.89 7.27 6.55
CA ASN A 113 -20.08 6.44 6.30
C ASN A 113 -19.89 5.44 5.14
N ALA A 114 -18.64 5.24 4.68
CA ALA A 114 -18.25 4.46 3.51
C ALA A 114 -18.75 5.01 2.15
N THR A 115 -19.21 6.27 2.09
CA THR A 115 -19.55 6.94 0.83
C THR A 115 -18.30 7.23 0.04
N VAL A 116 -18.33 6.92 -1.25
CA VAL A 116 -17.21 7.09 -2.18
C VAL A 116 -17.47 8.27 -3.09
N ILE A 117 -16.49 9.17 -3.17
CA ILE A 117 -16.46 10.32 -4.06
C ILE A 117 -15.29 10.16 -5.02
N THR A 118 -15.60 10.12 -6.31
CA THR A 118 -14.63 10.06 -7.43
C THR A 118 -14.74 11.28 -8.35
N ASP A 119 -15.67 12.19 -8.08
CA ASP A 119 -15.83 13.44 -8.83
C ASP A 119 -14.68 14.40 -8.53
N GLY A 120 -13.96 14.81 -9.58
CA GLY A 120 -12.77 15.65 -9.45
C GLY A 120 -13.05 17.04 -8.86
N ASN A 121 -14.24 17.61 -9.06
CA ASN A 121 -14.57 18.93 -8.50
C ASN A 121 -14.79 18.85 -6.99
N GLN A 122 -15.50 17.82 -6.52
CA GLN A 122 -15.70 17.58 -5.09
C GLN A 122 -14.38 17.25 -4.38
N ILE A 123 -13.52 16.45 -5.01
CA ILE A 123 -12.18 16.16 -4.48
C ILE A 123 -11.33 17.43 -4.40
N SER A 124 -11.36 18.27 -5.44
CA SER A 124 -10.61 19.55 -5.45
C SER A 124 -11.04 20.49 -4.31
N GLN A 125 -12.32 20.46 -3.93
CA GLN A 125 -12.83 21.25 -2.79
C GLN A 125 -12.31 20.71 -1.45
N ALA A 126 -12.11 19.39 -1.35
CA ALA A 126 -11.59 18.72 -0.17
C ALA A 126 -10.06 18.84 -0.01
N GLU A 127 -9.32 19.26 -1.05
CA GLU A 127 -7.85 19.28 -1.06
C GLU A 127 -7.23 20.04 0.12
N PHE A 128 -7.85 21.14 0.55
CA PHE A 128 -7.36 21.95 1.68
C PHE A 128 -7.47 21.25 3.03
N SER A 129 -8.24 20.18 3.11
CA SER A 129 -8.46 19.37 4.32
C SER A 129 -7.70 18.05 4.29
N ILE A 130 -6.84 17.82 3.30
CA ILE A 130 -6.04 16.60 3.16
C ILE A 130 -4.79 16.67 4.03
N ILE A 131 -4.68 15.72 4.94
CA ILE A 131 -3.47 15.47 5.72
C ILE A 131 -2.67 14.40 5.00
N THR A 132 -1.39 14.69 4.75
CA THR A 132 -0.46 13.76 4.10
C THR A 132 0.33 12.96 5.14
N PRO A 133 0.67 11.70 4.87
CA PRO A 133 1.43 10.89 5.82
C PRO A 133 2.86 11.43 5.98
N PRO A 134 3.45 11.35 7.19
CA PRO A 134 4.85 11.70 7.43
C PRO A 134 5.78 10.92 6.50
N GLU A 135 6.78 11.61 5.93
CA GLU A 135 7.76 11.03 5.00
C GLU A 135 7.10 10.22 3.85
N ARG A 136 5.96 10.73 3.32
CA ARG A 136 5.14 10.11 2.26
C ARG A 136 5.94 9.35 1.19
N GLU A 137 6.88 10.02 0.54
CA GLU A 137 7.68 9.44 -0.56
C GLU A 137 8.57 8.28 -0.09
N LYS A 138 9.10 8.37 1.12
CA LYS A 138 9.93 7.32 1.71
C LYS A 138 9.08 6.10 2.09
N ARG A 139 7.90 6.32 2.69
CA ARG A 139 6.95 5.25 2.98
C ARG A 139 6.52 4.52 1.69
N MET A 140 6.19 5.27 0.64
CA MET A 140 5.88 4.69 -0.68
C MET A 140 7.04 3.85 -1.22
N ALA A 141 8.28 4.36 -1.15
CA ALA A 141 9.45 3.62 -1.61
C ALA A 141 9.67 2.31 -0.82
N ILE A 142 9.41 2.30 0.49
CA ILE A 142 9.48 1.07 1.31
C ILE A 142 8.41 0.07 0.88
N ASN A 143 7.17 0.52 0.69
CA ASN A 143 6.06 -0.35 0.29
C ASN A 143 6.30 -0.96 -1.10
N TRP A 144 6.72 -0.16 -2.07
CA TRP A 144 7.10 -0.65 -3.39
C TRP A 144 8.21 -1.70 -3.34
N LEU A 145 9.25 -1.48 -2.52
CA LEU A 145 10.35 -2.44 -2.38
C LEU A 145 9.94 -3.74 -1.66
N ASN A 146 9.07 -3.64 -0.65
CA ASN A 146 8.55 -4.80 0.07
C ASN A 146 7.61 -5.64 -0.82
N ASN A 147 6.81 -5.00 -1.68
CA ASN A 147 5.89 -5.70 -2.59
C ASN A 147 6.49 -6.04 -3.97
N LEU A 148 7.76 -5.67 -4.21
CA LEU A 148 8.43 -5.91 -5.50
C LEU A 148 8.56 -7.40 -5.83
N PHE A 149 8.66 -8.23 -4.80
CA PHE A 149 8.78 -9.67 -4.93
C PHE A 149 7.56 -10.32 -4.28
N PRO A 150 7.00 -11.38 -4.88
CA PRO A 150 6.01 -12.19 -4.19
C PRO A 150 6.55 -12.66 -2.83
N PRO A 151 5.68 -12.80 -1.82
CA PRO A 151 6.05 -13.37 -0.54
C PRO A 151 6.88 -14.64 -0.69
N LEU A 152 7.99 -14.73 0.04
CA LEU A 152 8.73 -15.99 0.18
C LEU A 152 8.01 -16.93 1.15
N MET A 153 7.31 -16.37 2.14
CA MET A 153 6.40 -17.07 3.04
C MET A 153 5.05 -16.37 3.06
N LEU A 154 3.98 -17.14 3.29
CA LEU A 154 2.62 -16.59 3.37
C LEU A 154 2.52 -15.45 4.39
N ASP A 155 3.37 -15.44 5.42
CA ASP A 155 3.40 -14.47 6.50
C ASP A 155 4.14 -13.15 6.21
N ASP A 156 4.83 -13.06 5.08
CA ASP A 156 5.72 -11.94 4.78
C ASP A 156 5.07 -10.76 4.03
N VAL A 157 3.82 -10.84 3.58
CA VAL A 157 3.21 -9.71 2.87
C VAL A 157 2.36 -8.85 3.78
N HIS A 158 2.68 -7.57 3.79
CA HIS A 158 1.95 -6.60 4.59
C HIS A 158 1.49 -5.47 3.67
N VAL A 159 0.17 -5.35 3.57
CA VAL A 159 -0.42 -4.04 3.33
C VAL A 159 0.02 -3.18 4.51
N ASP A 160 0.63 -2.03 4.22
CA ASP A 160 1.10 -1.10 5.24
C ASP A 160 -0.12 -0.41 5.87
N LEU A 161 -0.51 -0.78 7.09
CA LEU A 161 -1.56 -0.07 7.80
C LEU A 161 -1.00 1.30 8.22
N GLN A 162 -1.38 2.35 7.51
CA GLN A 162 -0.84 3.70 7.66
C GLN A 162 -1.60 4.50 8.68
N PHE A 163 -2.92 4.38 8.70
CA PHE A 163 -3.78 5.19 9.54
C PHE A 163 -4.75 4.29 10.32
N ASN A 164 -4.89 4.55 11.61
CA ASN A 164 -5.83 3.85 12.47
C ASN A 164 -6.61 4.86 13.31
N GLY A 165 -7.74 5.30 12.76
CA GLY A 165 -8.74 6.15 13.42
C GLY A 165 -8.28 7.57 13.75
N GLU A 166 -7.24 7.73 14.56
CA GLU A 166 -6.80 9.03 15.07
C GLU A 166 -5.41 9.42 14.58
N VAL A 167 -4.55 8.44 14.28
CA VAL A 167 -3.12 8.69 14.07
C VAL A 167 -2.59 7.93 12.87
N TYR A 168 -1.59 8.52 12.23
CA TYR A 168 -0.67 7.76 11.39
C TYR A 168 0.19 6.85 12.26
N LEU A 169 0.29 5.59 11.86
CA LEU A 169 1.17 4.59 12.46
C LEU A 169 2.63 4.83 12.03
N GLU A 170 3.54 4.15 12.71
CA GLU A 170 4.97 4.23 12.41
C GLU A 170 5.30 3.80 10.98
N MET A 171 6.49 4.19 10.53
CA MET A 171 6.96 3.86 9.19
C MET A 171 7.25 2.36 9.07
N PRO A 172 6.83 1.70 7.98
CA PRO A 172 7.17 0.31 7.75
C PRO A 172 8.69 0.15 7.64
N VAL A 173 9.17 -1.05 7.97
CA VAL A 173 10.60 -1.39 7.81
C VAL A 173 10.80 -2.15 6.51
N LEU A 174 11.94 -1.94 5.84
CA LEU A 174 12.34 -2.76 4.71
C LEU A 174 12.58 -4.21 5.16
N GLN A 175 11.86 -5.14 4.55
CA GLN A 175 11.93 -6.56 4.91
C GLN A 175 13.15 -7.26 4.31
N LEU A 176 13.61 -6.79 3.15
CA LEU A 176 14.74 -7.37 2.43
C LEU A 176 15.90 -6.39 2.37
N THR A 177 17.12 -6.93 2.47
CA THR A 177 18.32 -6.15 2.17
C THR A 177 18.46 -5.95 0.67
N GLN A 178 19.13 -4.86 0.26
CA GLN A 178 19.42 -4.57 -1.15
C GLN A 178 20.05 -5.77 -1.88
N GLN A 179 20.98 -6.47 -1.21
CA GLN A 179 21.66 -7.63 -1.78
C GLN A 179 20.71 -8.81 -2.01
N ARG A 180 19.78 -9.07 -1.08
CA ARG A 180 18.75 -10.12 -1.26
C ARG A 180 17.81 -9.77 -2.40
N MET A 181 17.35 -8.53 -2.47
CA MET A 181 16.52 -8.06 -3.59
C MET A 181 17.24 -8.24 -4.93
N LYS A 182 18.53 -7.90 -5.02
CA LYS A 182 19.36 -8.08 -6.23
C LYS A 182 19.51 -9.56 -6.64
N VAL A 183 19.50 -10.49 -5.70
CA VAL A 183 19.56 -11.93 -5.99
C VAL A 183 18.21 -12.43 -6.52
N LEU A 184 17.11 -12.13 -5.82
CA LEU A 184 15.75 -12.48 -6.26
C LEU A 184 15.45 -11.89 -7.63
N ALA A 185 15.90 -10.65 -7.83
CA ALA A 185 15.81 -9.90 -9.05
C ALA A 185 16.31 -10.63 -10.30
N ARG A 186 17.37 -11.42 -10.16
CA ARG A 186 17.98 -12.17 -11.27
C ARG A 186 17.25 -13.49 -11.55
N ARG A 187 16.44 -13.96 -10.60
CA ARG A 187 15.83 -15.30 -10.62
C ARG A 187 14.36 -15.28 -11.01
N GLN A 188 13.69 -14.14 -10.91
CA GLN A 188 12.24 -14.04 -11.07
C GLN A 188 11.87 -12.90 -12.01
N ALA A 189 10.89 -13.16 -12.88
CA ALA A 189 10.19 -12.12 -13.62
C ALA A 189 9.40 -11.24 -12.64
N ARG A 190 9.22 -9.97 -12.96
CA ARG A 190 8.63 -9.00 -12.03
C ARG A 190 7.54 -8.15 -12.66
N PRO A 191 6.54 -7.73 -11.85
CA PRO A 191 5.53 -6.77 -12.28
C PRO A 191 6.16 -5.42 -12.63
N GLU A 192 7.07 -4.95 -11.77
CA GLU A 192 7.82 -3.71 -11.99
C GLU A 192 9.33 -3.96 -12.16
N PRO A 193 10.03 -3.17 -13.02
CA PRO A 193 11.47 -3.28 -13.15
C PRO A 193 12.19 -2.95 -11.84
N TYR A 194 13.03 -3.88 -11.37
CA TYR A 194 13.89 -3.69 -10.18
C TYR A 194 14.52 -2.32 -10.07
N MET A 195 15.04 -1.85 -11.21
CA MET A 195 15.89 -0.69 -11.29
C MET A 195 15.08 0.58 -11.00
N THR A 196 13.79 0.58 -11.32
CA THR A 196 12.87 1.65 -10.99
C THR A 196 12.68 1.72 -9.47
N ALA A 197 12.22 0.62 -8.84
CA ALA A 197 12.02 0.57 -7.39
C ALA A 197 13.32 0.86 -6.61
N LEU A 198 14.45 0.31 -7.06
CA LEU A 198 15.76 0.56 -6.45
C LEU A 198 16.17 2.04 -6.56
N LYS A 199 15.96 2.68 -7.71
CA LYS A 199 16.28 4.11 -7.89
C LYS A 199 15.47 4.97 -6.93
N HIS A 200 14.19 4.70 -6.78
CA HIS A 200 13.33 5.38 -5.80
C HIS A 200 13.84 5.19 -4.37
N GLY A 201 14.14 3.95 -3.97
CA GLY A 201 14.68 3.69 -2.63
C GLY A 201 16.02 4.36 -2.35
N LEU A 202 16.92 4.43 -3.33
CA LEU A 202 18.19 5.15 -3.20
C LEU A 202 18.00 6.66 -3.05
N CYS A 203 17.09 7.26 -3.83
CA CYS A 203 16.75 8.69 -3.69
C CYS A 203 16.22 9.03 -2.29
N MET A 204 15.51 8.09 -1.66
CA MET A 204 14.94 8.25 -0.32
C MET A 204 15.90 7.83 0.81
N GLY A 205 17.16 7.49 0.50
CA GLY A 205 18.17 7.12 1.48
C GLY A 205 17.91 5.80 2.20
N LEU A 206 17.14 4.87 1.59
CA LEU A 206 16.76 3.60 2.21
C LEU A 206 17.90 2.56 2.27
N PHE A 207 18.96 2.78 1.52
CA PHE A 207 20.13 1.92 1.51
C PHE A 207 21.38 2.76 1.77
N ASP A 208 22.26 2.25 2.63
CA ASP A 208 23.58 2.83 2.80
C ASP A 208 24.33 2.79 1.46
N LEU A 209 24.53 3.97 0.86
CA LEU A 209 25.56 4.18 -0.16
C LEU A 209 26.92 4.12 0.54
N ARG A 210 27.39 2.94 0.98
CA ARG A 210 28.82 2.81 1.30
C ARG A 210 29.57 2.82 -0.02
N PRO A 211 30.38 3.84 -0.35
CA PRO A 211 31.39 3.64 -1.36
C PRO A 211 32.35 2.59 -0.80
N THR A 212 32.40 1.42 -1.43
CA THR A 212 33.46 0.43 -1.20
C THR A 212 34.76 1.01 -1.78
N PHE A 213 35.33 2.01 -1.11
CA PHE A 213 36.76 2.25 -1.20
C PHE A 213 37.43 1.13 -0.41
N VAL A 214 37.58 -0.01 -1.06
CA VAL A 214 38.57 -1.00 -0.65
C VAL A 214 39.92 -0.30 -0.84
N GLN A 215 40.48 0.23 0.24
CA GLN A 215 41.89 0.57 0.27
C GLN A 215 42.65 -0.71 -0.06
N SER A 216 43.22 -0.78 -1.26
CA SER A 216 44.18 -1.83 -1.59
C SER A 216 45.31 -1.74 -0.56
N PRO A 217 45.74 -2.86 0.06
CA PRO A 217 46.94 -2.83 0.88
C PRO A 217 48.10 -2.36 0.00
N SER A 218 48.75 -1.27 0.40
CA SER A 218 49.99 -0.81 -0.22
C SER A 218 51.01 -1.95 -0.18
N PRO A 219 51.78 -2.18 -1.27
CA PRO A 219 52.80 -3.21 -1.27
C PRO A 219 53.85 -2.87 -0.21
N LEU A 220 54.16 -3.85 0.63
CA LEU A 220 55.25 -3.80 1.59
C LEU A 220 56.54 -3.45 0.85
N THR A 221 57.09 -2.27 1.13
CA THR A 221 58.48 -1.93 0.87
C THR A 221 59.35 -2.80 1.78
N HIS A 222 59.93 -3.85 1.21
CA HIS A 222 61.11 -4.48 1.79
C HIS A 222 62.33 -3.60 1.48
N THR A 223 62.83 -2.91 2.50
CA THR A 223 64.20 -2.41 2.54
C THR A 223 64.86 -2.94 3.79
N SER A 224 66.06 -3.50 3.57
CA SER A 224 67.06 -4.05 4.51
C SER A 224 66.97 -5.56 4.71
#